data_AF-A9KR82-F1
#
_entry.id   AF-A9KR82-F1
#
_cell.length_a   1.000
_cell.length_b   1.000
_cell.length_c   1.000
_cell.angle_alpha   90.00
_cell.angle_beta   90.00
_cell.angle_gamma   90.00
#
_symmetry.space_group_name_H-M   'P 1'
#
loop_
_entity.id
_entity.type
_entity.pdbx_description
1 polymer ?
#
loop_
_entity_poly.entity_id
_entity_poly.type
_entity_poly.pdbx_seq_one_letter_code
_entity_poly.pdbx_strand_id
1 'polypeptide(L)'
;MRVESGHFGDILHQEIQQEGAAALTRVHCVLLNRKEDRLVAVNIALDHIFIYAVNQGYLTLERIIKAPEGSGPRHALFSENESYLYVITEYSNEIKEKAY
;
A
#
# COMPACT_ATOMS: atom_id res chain seq x y z
N MET A 1 3.23 5.78 13.03
CA MET A 1 2.17 6.59 13.65
C MET A 1 2.42 6.65 15.15
N ARG A 2 2.79 7.81 15.69
CA ARG A 2 2.98 8.00 17.13
C ARG A 2 1.68 8.53 17.71
N VAL A 3 1.07 7.82 18.64
CA VAL A 3 -0.16 8.24 19.30
C VAL A 3 0.23 8.89 20.62
N GLU A 4 0.15 10.22 20.70
CA GLU A 4 0.67 10.99 21.85
C GLU A 4 -0.06 10.69 23.17
N SER A 5 -1.35 10.40 23.11
CA SER A 5 -2.20 10.12 24.27
C SER A 5 -2.46 8.62 24.50
N GLY A 6 -1.89 7.74 23.67
CA GLY A 6 -2.23 6.31 23.65
C GLY A 6 -3.63 5.97 23.13
N HIS A 7 -4.41 6.97 22.68
CA HIS A 7 -5.75 6.79 22.14
C HIS A 7 -5.80 7.22 20.67
N PHE A 8 -6.37 6.38 19.81
CA PHE A 8 -6.71 6.79 18.45
C PHE A 8 -7.83 7.83 18.50
N GLY A 9 -7.73 8.86 17.66
CA GLY A 9 -8.83 9.81 17.44
C GLY A 9 -9.96 9.19 16.62
N ASP A 10 -10.93 10.02 16.26
CA ASP A 10 -12.02 9.61 15.39
C ASP A 10 -11.53 9.19 14.00
N ILE A 11 -12.27 8.29 13.36
CA ILE A 11 -12.04 7.94 11.95
C ILE A 11 -12.35 9.19 11.12
N LEU A 12 -11.31 9.77 10.50
CA LEU A 12 -11.44 10.96 9.66
C LEU A 12 -12.22 10.68 8.37
N HIS A 13 -11.98 9.51 7.77
CA HIS A 13 -12.56 9.13 6.50
C HIS A 13 -12.67 7.61 6.38
N GLN A 14 -13.78 7.15 5.82
CA GLN A 14 -14.02 5.75 5.46
C GLN A 14 -14.67 5.72 4.08
N GLU A 15 -14.08 4.94 3.18
CA GLU A 15 -14.62 4.67 1.85
C GLU A 15 -14.70 3.16 1.64
N ILE A 16 -15.76 2.71 0.97
CA ILE A 16 -15.93 1.32 0.55
C ILE A 16 -15.96 1.29 -0.97
N GLN A 17 -14.90 0.76 -1.57
CA GLN A 17 -14.83 0.54 -3.02
C GLN A 17 -15.21 -0.92 -3.32
N GLN A 18 -16.33 -1.12 -4.03
CA GLN A 18 -16.73 -2.42 -4.57
C GLN A 18 -16.73 -2.34 -6.10
N GLU A 19 -15.83 -3.08 -6.74
CA GLU A 19 -15.90 -3.35 -8.18
C GLU A 19 -16.18 -4.85 -8.39
N GLY A 20 -17.38 -5.16 -8.91
CA GLY A 20 -17.70 -6.49 -9.42
C GLY A 20 -17.82 -7.62 -8.38
N ALA A 21 -17.88 -8.85 -8.88
CA ALA A 21 -18.01 -10.05 -8.05
C ALA A 21 -16.87 -10.14 -7.04
N ALA A 22 -17.18 -10.69 -5.84
CA ALA A 22 -16.36 -10.71 -4.63
C ALA A 22 -14.94 -11.30 -4.79
N ALA A 23 -14.06 -10.62 -5.51
CA ALA A 23 -12.64 -10.91 -5.52
C ALA A 23 -12.11 -10.64 -4.12
N LEU A 24 -11.55 -11.68 -3.50
CA LEU A 24 -10.87 -11.53 -2.22
C LEU A 24 -9.79 -10.47 -2.36
N THR A 25 -9.88 -9.42 -1.54
CA THR A 25 -8.88 -8.36 -1.45
C THR A 25 -8.23 -8.42 -0.08
N ARG A 26 -6.89 -8.28 -0.03
CA ARG A 26 -6.15 -8.39 1.23
C ARG A 26 -4.91 -7.51 1.19
N VAL A 27 -5.01 -6.32 1.77
CA VAL A 27 -3.84 -5.49 2.05
C VAL A 27 -3.04 -6.13 3.19
N HIS A 28 -1.75 -6.37 2.97
CA HIS A 28 -0.87 -6.99 3.96
C HIS A 28 0.13 -5.98 4.56
N CYS A 29 0.43 -4.90 3.85
CA CYS A 29 1.35 -3.87 4.31
C CYS A 29 0.93 -2.50 3.79
N VAL A 30 1.03 -1.49 4.65
CA VAL A 30 0.82 -0.09 4.33
C VAL A 30 2.04 0.71 4.74
N LEU A 31 2.47 1.64 3.90
CA LEU A 31 3.60 2.54 4.12
C LEU A 31 3.19 3.96 3.77
N LEU A 32 3.71 4.93 4.50
CA LEU A 32 3.72 6.34 4.09
C LEU A 32 5.11 6.67 3.55
N ASN A 33 5.17 7.52 2.53
CA ASN A 33 6.44 8.16 2.17
C ASN A 33 6.86 9.18 3.24
N ARG A 34 8.07 9.71 3.14
CA ARG A 34 8.68 10.62 4.12
C ARG A 34 7.87 11.90 4.33
N LYS A 35 7.20 12.37 3.28
CA LYS A 35 6.33 13.56 3.35
C LYS A 35 4.92 13.26 3.86
N GLU A 36 4.57 11.98 4.00
CA GLU A 36 3.23 11.51 4.35
C GLU A 36 2.11 12.03 3.41
N ASP A 37 2.47 12.44 2.19
CA ASP A 37 1.54 12.89 1.14
C ASP A 37 1.17 11.75 0.17
N ARG A 38 1.76 10.57 0.36
CA ARG A 38 1.47 9.34 -0.37
C ARG A 38 1.42 8.13 0.55
N LEU A 39 0.43 7.29 0.31
CA LEU A 39 0.24 6.01 0.98
C LEU A 39 0.38 4.87 -0.04
N VAL A 40 1.24 3.91 0.28
CA VAL A 40 1.44 2.69 -0.50
C VAL A 40 0.75 1.54 0.22
N ALA A 41 -0.18 0.86 -0.45
CA ALA A 41 -0.87 -0.32 0.06
C ALA A 41 -0.52 -1.55 -0.78
N VAL A 42 0.18 -2.50 -0.16
CA VAL A 42 0.61 -3.75 -0.80
C VAL A 42 -0.48 -4.80 -0.61
N ASN A 43 -1.07 -5.26 -1.71
CA ASN A 43 -2.19 -6.19 -1.72
C ASN A 43 -1.78 -7.56 -2.27
N ILE A 44 -1.74 -8.55 -1.39
CA ILE A 44 -1.27 -9.89 -1.71
C ILE A 44 -2.26 -10.68 -2.57
N ALA A 45 -3.57 -10.43 -2.42
CA ALA A 45 -4.59 -11.22 -3.10
C ALA A 45 -4.80 -10.81 -4.56
N LEU A 46 -4.46 -9.55 -4.89
CA LEU A 46 -4.64 -8.97 -6.22
C LEU A 46 -3.33 -8.86 -7.01
N ASP A 47 -2.19 -9.28 -6.45
CA ASP A 47 -0.85 -9.01 -6.98
C ASP A 47 -0.64 -7.52 -7.35
N HIS A 48 -1.21 -6.62 -6.54
CA HIS A 48 -1.22 -5.18 -6.80
C HIS A 48 -0.61 -4.39 -5.65
N ILE A 49 0.04 -3.28 -5.99
CA ILE A 49 0.50 -2.27 -5.06
C ILE A 49 -0.20 -0.96 -5.44
N PHE A 50 -1.07 -0.49 -4.57
CA PHE A 50 -1.84 0.73 -4.77
C PHE A 50 -1.08 1.92 -4.19
N ILE A 51 -1.06 3.04 -4.90
CA ILE A 51 -0.49 4.30 -4.46
C ILE A 51 -1.62 5.32 -4.40
N TYR A 52 -1.86 5.85 -3.20
CA TYR A 52 -2.87 6.87 -2.94
C TYR A 52 -2.20 8.20 -2.61
N ALA A 53 -2.73 9.30 -3.14
CA ALA A 53 -2.51 10.63 -2.60
C ALA A 53 -3.19 10.75 -1.24
N VAL A 54 -2.51 11.39 -0.29
CA VAL A 54 -3.07 11.72 1.02
C VAL A 54 -3.29 13.22 1.06
N ASN A 55 -4.53 13.65 1.28
CA ASN A 55 -4.88 15.06 1.48
C ASN A 55 -5.78 15.19 2.69
N GLN A 56 -5.28 15.76 3.79
CA GLN A 56 -6.05 15.95 5.04
C GLN A 56 -6.75 14.66 5.52
N GLY A 57 -6.10 13.50 5.35
CA GLY A 57 -6.66 12.20 5.74
C GLY A 57 -7.56 11.52 4.70
N TYR A 58 -7.86 12.18 3.59
CA TYR A 58 -8.56 11.59 2.44
C TYR A 58 -7.56 10.91 1.51
N LEU A 59 -7.94 9.73 1.01
CA LEU A 59 -7.13 8.94 0.09
C LEU A 59 -7.71 9.02 -1.32
N THR A 60 -6.88 9.37 -2.30
CA THR A 60 -7.26 9.36 -3.72
C THR A 60 -6.33 8.42 -4.47
N LEU A 61 -6.85 7.40 -5.16
CA LEU A 61 -6.02 6.47 -5.92
C LEU A 61 -5.31 7.21 -7.07
N GLU A 62 -3.98 7.16 -7.12
CA GLU A 62 -3.19 7.76 -8.18
C GLU A 62 -2.64 6.74 -9.17
N ARG A 63 -2.14 5.61 -8.65
CA ARG A 63 -1.42 4.63 -9.46
C ARG A 63 -1.57 3.22 -8.89
N ILE A 64 -1.59 2.23 -9.77
CA ILE A 64 -1.48 0.82 -9.42
C ILE A 64 -0.21 0.26 -10.08
N ILE A 65 0.67 -0.33 -9.27
CA ILE A 65 1.81 -1.10 -9.76
C ILE A 65 1.43 -2.58 -9.70
N LYS A 66 1.47 -3.26 -10.84
CA LYS A 66 1.24 -4.70 -10.92
C LYS A 66 2.51 -5.47 -10.54
N ALA A 67 2.39 -6.37 -9.58
CA ALA A 67 3.36 -7.42 -9.36
C ALA A 67 3.14 -8.54 -10.40
N PRO A 68 4.13 -9.43 -10.61
CA PRO A 68 3.89 -10.64 -11.39
C PRO A 68 2.71 -11.43 -10.82
N GLU A 69 1.85 -11.93 -11.70
CA GLU A 69 0.71 -12.76 -11.31
C GLU A 69 1.16 -13.98 -10.49
N GLY A 70 0.47 -14.22 -9.37
CA GLY A 70 0.77 -15.31 -8.45
C GLY A 70 2.01 -15.09 -7.57
N SER A 71 2.66 -13.92 -7.61
CA SER A 71 3.84 -13.65 -6.78
C SER A 71 3.51 -13.38 -5.32
N GLY A 72 2.34 -12.81 -5.03
CA GLY A 72 1.88 -12.51 -3.69
C GLY A 72 2.72 -11.45 -2.98
N PRO A 73 2.71 -10.18 -3.40
CA PRO A 73 3.47 -9.12 -2.73
C PRO A 73 2.99 -8.91 -1.29
N ARG A 74 3.91 -8.82 -0.33
CA ARG A 74 3.58 -8.92 1.12
C ARG A 74 3.99 -7.71 1.94
N HIS A 75 5.27 -7.38 1.94
CA HIS A 75 5.82 -6.18 2.59
C HIS A 75 6.67 -5.40 1.61
N ALA A 76 6.83 -4.12 1.86
CA ALA A 76 7.71 -3.28 1.07
C ALA A 76 8.48 -2.29 1.94
N LEU A 77 9.50 -1.66 1.35
CA LEU A 77 10.21 -0.52 1.92
C LEU A 77 10.68 0.41 0.80
N PHE A 78 10.73 1.70 1.09
CA PHE A 78 11.30 2.69 0.18
C PHE A 78 12.83 2.62 0.18
N SER A 79 13.46 2.88 -0.97
CA SER A 79 14.87 3.24 -1.03
C SER A 79 15.13 4.52 -0.23
N GLU A 80 16.38 4.78 0.12
CA GLU A 80 16.75 5.94 0.96
C GLU A 80 16.28 7.28 0.38
N ASN A 81 16.32 7.42 -0.93
CA ASN A 81 15.86 8.60 -1.68
C ASN A 81 14.41 8.50 -2.19
N GLU A 82 13.68 7.45 -1.79
CA GLU A 82 12.31 7.16 -2.23
C GLU A 82 12.13 7.17 -3.76
N SER A 83 13.14 6.75 -4.53
CA SER A 83 13.00 6.55 -5.99
C SER A 83 12.57 5.12 -6.35
N TYR A 84 12.73 4.19 -5.43
CA TYR A 84 12.36 2.80 -5.60
C TYR A 84 11.60 2.27 -4.39
N LEU A 85 10.77 1.26 -4.66
CA LEU A 85 10.10 0.43 -3.68
C LEU A 85 10.64 -1.00 -3.81
N TYR A 86 11.24 -1.52 -2.76
CA TYR A 86 11.61 -2.94 -2.67
C TYR A 86 10.46 -3.71 -2.05
N VAL A 87 10.01 -4.75 -2.73
CA VAL A 87 8.82 -5.52 -2.37
C VAL A 87 9.21 -6.97 -2.21
N ILE A 88 8.94 -7.55 -1.04
CA ILE A 88 9.07 -8.99 -0.83
C ILE A 88 7.77 -9.69 -1.25
N THR A 89 7.92 -10.86 -1.84
CA THR A 89 6.81 -11.67 -2.37
C THR A 89 6.72 -12.99 -1.60
N GLU A 90 5.52 -13.32 -1.11
CA GLU A 90 5.27 -14.49 -0.26
C GLU A 90 5.30 -15.79 -1.06
N TYR A 91 4.68 -15.79 -2.24
CA TYR A 91 4.48 -17.04 -3.00
C TYR A 91 5.68 -17.33 -3.90
N SER A 92 6.25 -16.31 -4.57
CA SER A 92 7.42 -16.53 -5.42
C SER A 92 8.75 -16.50 -4.67
N ASN A 93 8.79 -16.08 -3.41
CA ASN A 93 9.99 -16.01 -2.56
C ASN A 93 11.11 -15.11 -3.13
N GLU A 94 10.73 -13.97 -3.71
CA GLU A 94 11.65 -13.02 -4.33
C GLU A 94 11.57 -11.62 -3.70
N ILE A 95 12.63 -10.84 -3.91
CA ILE A 95 12.62 -9.38 -3.70
C ILE A 95 12.56 -8.73 -5.08
N LYS A 96 11.58 -7.84 -5.28
CA LYS A 96 11.39 -7.09 -6.53
C LYS A 96 11.63 -5.61 -6.27
N GLU A 97 12.37 -4.96 -7.16
CA GLU A 97 12.47 -3.50 -7.21
C GLU A 97 11.40 -2.95 -8.15
N LYS A 98 10.73 -1.87 -7.74
CA LYS A 98 9.74 -1.14 -8.54
C LYS A 98 10.03 0.36 -8.48
N ALA A 99 10.04 1.03 -9.63
CA ALA A 99 10.17 2.48 -9.68
C ALA A 99 8.94 3.15 -9.02
N TYR A 100 9.21 4.05 -8.08
CA TYR A 100 8.21 4.79 -7.32
C TYR A 100 8.03 6.19 -7.91
#